data_AF-A0A813JTQ9-F1
#
_entry.id   AF-A0A813JTQ9-F1
#
_cell.length_a   1.000
_cell.length_b   1.000
_cell.length_c   1.000
_cell.angle_alpha   90.00
_cell.angle_beta   90.00
_cell.angle_gamma   90.00
#
_symmetry.space_group_name_H-M   'P 1'
#
loop_
_entity.id
_entity.type
_entity.pdbx_description
1 polymer ?
#
loop_
_entity_poly.entity_id
_entity_poly.type
_entity_poly.pdbx_seq_one_letter_code
_entity_poly.pdbx_strand_id
1 'polypeptide(L)'
;ASFPAFADTFWKLCPAGRRQDVADAGGEYRSLVGLPGGSKSPFYAQLQQAAGSPPRAPVSTVLVPGAGDEGDNYGTNSVLVYDTSSFPAHVAEKYHQFHDDMQASYGSKYNALRSIASATKCPGDQASSFLGWFH
;
A
#
# COMPACT_ATOMS: atom_id res chain seq x y z
N ALA A 1 -14.32 8.11 5.72
CA ALA A 1 -14.36 6.64 5.88
C ALA A 1 -13.93 6.29 7.30
N SER A 2 -14.42 5.19 7.88
CA SER A 2 -14.00 4.70 9.20
C SER A 2 -12.86 3.67 9.09
N PHE A 3 -12.12 3.43 10.17
CA PHE A 3 -11.07 2.40 10.16
C PHE A 3 -11.59 0.99 9.88
N PRO A 4 -12.74 0.54 10.43
CA PRO A 4 -13.33 -0.74 10.05
C PRO A 4 -13.61 -0.88 8.54
N ALA A 5 -14.13 0.17 7.89
CA ALA A 5 -14.37 0.15 6.45
C ALA A 5 -13.07 0.08 5.65
N PHE A 6 -12.00 0.75 6.12
CA PHE A 6 -10.66 0.60 5.56
C PHE A 6 -10.15 -0.84 5.69
N ALA A 7 -10.20 -1.42 6.89
CA ALA A 7 -9.72 -2.78 7.14
C ALA A 7 -10.50 -3.82 6.32
N ASP A 8 -11.82 -3.65 6.20
CA ASP A 8 -12.67 -4.48 5.34
C ASP A 8 -12.25 -4.40 3.87
N THR A 9 -11.97 -3.19 3.38
CA THR A 9 -11.51 -2.98 1.99
C THR A 9 -10.12 -3.57 1.78
N PHE A 10 -9.19 -3.33 2.70
CA PHE A 10 -7.82 -3.86 2.66
C PHE A 10 -7.81 -5.38 2.53
N TRP A 11 -8.54 -6.10 3.40
CA TRP A 11 -8.59 -7.56 3.34
C TRP A 11 -9.40 -8.12 2.17
N LYS A 12 -10.28 -7.31 1.57
CA LYS A 12 -10.98 -7.69 0.33
C LYS A 12 -10.03 -7.66 -0.87
N LEU A 13 -9.17 -6.64 -0.93
CA LEU A 13 -8.20 -6.46 -2.01
C LEU A 13 -6.97 -7.34 -1.83
N CYS A 14 -6.53 -7.55 -0.59
CA CYS A 14 -5.32 -8.28 -0.24
C CYS A 14 -5.64 -9.48 0.67
N PRO A 15 -6.38 -10.50 0.20
CA PRO A 15 -6.73 -11.66 1.02
C PRO A 15 -5.45 -12.36 1.51
N ALA A 16 -5.35 -12.60 2.81
CA ALA A 16 -4.15 -13.11 3.46
C ALA A 16 -2.87 -12.30 3.21
N GLY A 17 -2.99 -11.00 2.95
CA GLY A 17 -1.86 -10.13 2.61
C GLY A 17 -1.35 -10.32 1.18
N ARG A 18 -2.01 -11.12 0.35
CA ARG A 18 -1.56 -11.38 -1.03
C ARG A 18 -1.87 -10.18 -1.91
N ARG A 19 -0.84 -9.65 -2.57
CA ARG A 19 -1.01 -8.66 -3.64
C ARG A 19 -1.65 -9.29 -4.87
N GLN A 20 -2.34 -8.47 -5.66
CA GLN A 20 -2.98 -8.86 -6.91
C GLN A 20 -1.95 -9.09 -8.03
N ASP A 21 -0.98 -8.18 -8.17
CA ASP A 21 0.13 -8.36 -9.10
C ASP A 21 1.21 -9.25 -8.49
N VAL A 22 1.54 -10.34 -9.17
CA VAL A 22 2.51 -11.35 -8.71
C VAL A 22 3.83 -11.30 -9.49
N ALA A 23 3.90 -10.48 -10.55
CA ALA A 23 5.08 -10.35 -11.39
C ALA A 23 6.17 -9.48 -10.75
N ASP A 24 5.75 -8.45 -10.02
CA ASP A 24 6.63 -7.59 -9.24
C ASP A 24 7.17 -8.33 -8.00
N ALA A 25 8.45 -8.12 -7.68
CA ALA A 25 9.13 -8.79 -6.58
C ALA A 25 10.20 -7.89 -5.96
N GLY A 26 10.32 -7.92 -4.63
CA GLY A 26 11.23 -7.05 -3.89
C GLY A 26 10.61 -6.55 -2.59
N GLY A 27 11.42 -5.93 -1.73
CA GLY A 27 10.96 -5.41 -0.44
C GLY A 27 9.90 -4.30 -0.61
N GLU A 28 10.02 -3.49 -1.65
CA GLU A 28 9.07 -2.45 -2.06
C GLU A 28 7.66 -2.99 -2.39
N TYR A 29 7.54 -4.30 -2.67
CA TYR A 29 6.26 -4.97 -2.97
C TYR A 29 5.73 -5.86 -1.83
N ARG A 30 6.35 -5.79 -0.65
CA ARG A 30 5.93 -6.55 0.53
C ARG A 30 4.56 -6.07 1.02
N SER A 31 3.78 -7.02 1.53
CA SER A 31 2.50 -6.76 2.16
C SER A 31 2.68 -6.07 3.51
N LEU A 32 2.21 -4.83 3.62
CA LEU A 32 2.34 -4.04 4.82
C LEU A 32 1.13 -3.11 5.05
N VAL A 33 1.01 -2.63 6.28
CA VAL A 33 0.11 -1.56 6.68
C VAL A 33 0.78 -0.69 7.75
N GLY A 34 0.72 0.62 7.57
CA GLY A 34 1.18 1.58 8.58
C GLY A 34 0.07 1.91 9.57
N LEU A 35 0.34 1.77 10.87
CA LEU A 35 -0.55 2.20 11.95
C LEU A 35 0.19 3.16 12.90
N PRO A 36 -0.48 4.21 13.43
CA PRO A 36 0.10 5.03 14.50
C PRO A 36 0.44 4.17 15.73
N GLY A 37 1.72 4.09 16.10
CA GLY A 37 2.19 3.21 17.19
C GLY A 37 2.37 1.74 16.80
N GLY A 38 2.31 1.42 15.50
CA GLY A 38 2.51 0.07 14.97
C GLY A 38 1.57 -0.97 15.60
N SER A 39 2.11 -2.08 16.08
CA SER A 39 1.32 -3.13 16.74
C SER A 39 0.68 -2.72 18.06
N LYS A 40 1.07 -1.57 18.64
CA LYS A 40 0.45 -1.01 19.85
C LYS A 40 -0.72 -0.06 19.52
N SER A 41 -1.01 0.14 18.23
CA SER A 41 -2.08 1.01 17.78
C SER A 41 -3.44 0.53 18.30
N PRO A 42 -4.36 1.43 18.70
CA PRO A 42 -5.75 1.06 18.98
C PRO A 42 -6.46 0.42 17.77
N PHE A 43 -5.92 0.63 16.56
CA PHE A 43 -6.44 0.07 15.32
C PHE A 43 -5.98 -1.36 15.04
N TYR A 44 -4.96 -1.86 15.75
CA TYR A 44 -4.39 -3.18 15.50
C TYR A 44 -5.43 -4.31 15.68
N ALA A 45 -6.19 -4.26 16.77
CA ALA A 45 -7.23 -5.26 17.04
C ALA A 45 -8.35 -5.24 15.99
N GLN A 46 -8.71 -4.06 15.48
CA GLN A 46 -9.73 -3.92 14.42
C GLN A 46 -9.24 -4.50 13.10
N LEU A 47 -7.97 -4.29 12.76
CA LEU A 47 -7.34 -4.87 11.58
C LEU A 47 -7.31 -6.41 11.69
N GLN A 48 -6.90 -6.93 12.85
CA GLN A 48 -6.84 -8.37 13.11
C GLN A 48 -8.23 -9.03 13.06
N GLN A 49 -9.24 -8.38 13.63
CA GLN A 49 -10.63 -8.88 13.61
C GLN A 49 -11.18 -8.95 12.18
N ALA A 50 -10.88 -7.95 11.35
CA ALA A 50 -11.33 -7.92 9.96
C ALA A 50 -10.68 -9.02 9.10
N ALA A 51 -9.45 -9.45 9.43
CA ALA A 51 -8.77 -10.56 8.75
C ALA A 51 -9.48 -11.90 8.97
N GLY A 52 -10.02 -12.13 10.18
CA GLY A 52 -10.68 -13.37 10.58
C GLY A 52 -12.18 -13.45 10.30
N SER A 53 -12.81 -12.38 9.80
CA SER A 53 -14.25 -12.32 9.59
C SER A 53 -14.68 -12.97 8.26
N PRO A 54 -15.78 -13.75 8.21
CA PRO A 54 -16.33 -14.28 6.96
C PRO A 54 -16.53 -13.18 5.90
N PRO A 55 -16.33 -13.45 4.60
CA PRO A 55 -16.03 -14.74 3.96
C PRO A 55 -14.53 -15.13 3.97
N ARG A 56 -13.66 -14.37 4.64
CA ARG A 56 -12.19 -14.44 4.53
C ARG A 56 -11.52 -15.54 5.37
N ALA A 57 -12.33 -16.38 6.01
CA ALA A 57 -11.90 -17.27 7.10
C ALA A 57 -11.13 -18.57 6.73
N PRO A 58 -10.78 -18.97 5.48
CA PRO A 58 -10.04 -20.22 5.33
C PRO A 58 -8.52 -20.10 5.51
N VAL A 59 -7.92 -18.89 5.48
CA VAL A 59 -6.46 -18.70 5.57
C VAL A 59 -6.11 -17.77 6.72
N SER A 60 -5.41 -18.31 7.73
CA SER A 60 -4.88 -17.51 8.83
C SER A 60 -3.84 -16.53 8.30
N THR A 61 -4.01 -15.24 8.61
CA THR A 61 -3.03 -14.19 8.30
C THR A 61 -2.32 -13.80 9.57
N VAL A 62 -0.99 -13.73 9.52
CA VAL A 62 -0.18 -13.30 10.66
C VAL A 62 0.17 -11.83 10.51
N LEU A 63 -0.16 -11.02 11.52
CA LEU A 63 0.32 -9.65 11.62
C LEU A 63 1.66 -9.66 12.34
N VAL A 64 2.69 -9.06 11.71
CA VAL A 64 4.07 -9.08 12.21
C VAL A 64 4.55 -7.63 12.37
N PRO A 65 5.15 -7.23 13.50
CA PRO A 65 5.76 -5.90 13.62
C PRO A 65 6.85 -5.70 12.56
N GLY A 66 6.84 -4.55 11.89
CA GLY A 66 7.84 -4.23 10.87
C GLY A 66 9.08 -3.52 11.41
N ALA A 67 10.23 -3.82 10.81
CA ALA A 67 11.55 -3.27 11.08
C ALA A 67 12.08 -2.36 9.95
N GLY A 68 11.47 -2.40 8.77
CA GLY A 68 11.78 -1.46 7.67
C GLY A 68 12.75 -1.99 6.62
N ASP A 69 13.41 -3.10 6.90
CA ASP A 69 14.43 -3.75 6.07
C ASP A 69 13.98 -5.12 5.54
N GLU A 70 12.71 -5.48 5.71
CA GLU A 70 12.19 -6.75 5.22
C GLU A 70 12.19 -6.81 3.70
N GLY A 71 12.56 -7.98 3.19
CA GLY A 71 12.35 -8.36 1.80
C GLY A 71 10.89 -8.61 1.46
N ASP A 72 10.66 -9.16 0.27
CA ASP A 72 9.33 -9.56 -0.16
C ASP A 72 8.77 -10.66 0.76
N ASN A 73 7.49 -10.56 1.13
CA ASN A 73 6.78 -11.55 1.94
C ASN A 73 5.60 -12.19 1.20
N TYR A 74 5.59 -12.14 -0.13
CA TYR A 74 4.62 -12.84 -0.96
C TYR A 74 4.51 -14.32 -0.59
N GLY A 75 3.29 -14.85 -0.55
CA GLY A 75 3.02 -16.26 -0.23
C GLY A 75 3.20 -16.67 1.24
N THR A 76 3.74 -15.79 2.11
CA THR A 76 3.93 -16.10 3.54
C THR A 76 2.66 -16.01 4.38
N ASN A 77 1.57 -15.49 3.80
CA ASN A 77 0.32 -15.15 4.50
C ASN A 77 0.57 -14.23 5.72
N SER A 78 1.49 -13.27 5.57
CA SER A 78 1.80 -12.27 6.59
C SER A 78 1.58 -10.86 6.08
N VAL A 79 1.25 -9.94 6.99
CA VAL A 79 1.23 -8.49 6.73
C VAL A 79 2.08 -7.81 7.79
N LEU A 80 3.04 -7.01 7.34
CA LEU A 80 3.89 -6.23 8.23
C LEU A 80 3.12 -5.03 8.77
N VAL A 81 3.23 -4.76 10.07
CA VAL A 81 2.60 -3.62 10.74
C VAL A 81 3.68 -2.62 11.12
N TYR A 82 3.73 -1.53 10.38
CA TYR A 82 4.74 -0.48 10.55
C TYR A 82 4.22 0.59 11.52
N ASP A 83 5.09 1.07 12.41
CA ASP A 83 4.83 2.27 13.19
C ASP A 83 5.08 3.51 12.32
N THR A 84 4.02 4.28 12.05
CA THR A 84 4.10 5.47 11.19
C THR A 84 4.99 6.58 11.76
N SER A 85 5.34 6.54 13.05
CA SER A 85 6.32 7.47 13.64
C SER A 85 7.76 7.12 13.29
N SER A 86 8.04 5.83 13.08
CA SER A 86 9.36 5.31 12.70
C SER A 86 9.51 5.21 11.18
N PHE A 87 8.42 4.88 10.48
CA PHE A 87 8.36 4.73 9.03
C PHE A 87 7.28 5.65 8.44
N PRO A 88 7.59 6.94 8.22
CA PRO A 88 6.62 7.90 7.71
C PRO A 88 6.25 7.60 6.26
N ALA A 89 5.01 7.91 5.88
CA ALA A 89 4.59 7.84 4.49
C ALA A 89 5.21 8.99 3.68
N HIS A 90 5.92 8.64 2.62
CA HIS A 90 6.47 9.61 1.66
C HIS A 90 5.56 9.67 0.44
N VAL A 91 5.29 10.88 -0.04
CA VAL A 91 4.44 11.05 -1.21
C VAL A 91 5.25 10.72 -2.46
N ALA A 92 4.76 9.78 -3.26
CA ALA A 92 5.34 9.41 -4.55
C ALA A 92 5.19 10.52 -5.60
N GLU A 93 5.86 10.36 -6.74
CA GLU A 93 5.86 11.30 -7.84
C GLU A 93 4.46 11.57 -8.40
N LYS A 94 4.25 12.73 -9.03
CA LYS A 94 2.94 13.12 -9.59
C LYS A 94 2.38 12.11 -10.59
N TYR A 95 3.22 11.44 -11.38
CA TYR A 95 2.75 10.45 -12.35
C TYR A 95 2.14 9.21 -11.67
N HIS A 96 2.61 8.86 -10.47
CA HIS A 96 2.06 7.82 -9.59
C HIS A 96 0.80 8.26 -8.83
N GLN A 97 0.35 9.50 -8.97
CA GLN A 97 -0.90 9.95 -8.36
C GLN A 97 -2.07 9.77 -9.34
N PHE A 98 -3.11 9.06 -8.91
CA PHE A 98 -4.36 8.86 -9.66
C PHE A 98 -4.18 8.20 -11.04
N HIS A 99 -3.19 7.30 -11.15
CA HIS A 99 -3.00 6.45 -12.33
C HIS A 99 -3.82 5.17 -12.24
N ASP A 100 -4.11 4.61 -13.42
CA ASP A 100 -4.65 3.27 -13.55
C ASP A 100 -3.56 2.24 -13.25
N ASP A 101 -3.97 1.06 -12.81
CA ASP A 101 -3.06 -0.09 -12.72
C ASP A 101 -2.68 -0.56 -14.13
N MET A 102 -1.59 -1.32 -14.24
CA MET A 102 -1.16 -1.90 -15.52
C MET A 102 -2.25 -2.79 -16.14
N GLN A 103 -3.07 -3.43 -15.30
CA GLN A 103 -4.08 -4.41 -15.72
C GLN A 103 -5.51 -3.90 -15.63
N ALA A 104 -5.77 -2.75 -15.00
CA ALA A 104 -7.12 -2.27 -14.73
C ALA A 104 -7.25 -0.75 -14.83
N SER A 105 -8.31 -0.30 -15.52
CA SER A 105 -8.69 1.11 -15.53
C SER A 105 -9.64 1.45 -14.38
N TYR A 106 -9.39 2.56 -13.70
CA TYR A 106 -10.21 3.07 -12.59
C TYR A 106 -11.20 4.16 -13.03
N GLY A 107 -11.20 4.51 -14.32
CA GLY A 107 -12.19 5.35 -14.96
C GLY A 107 -11.93 6.86 -14.83
N SER A 108 -12.55 7.61 -15.75
CA SER A 108 -12.26 9.03 -15.96
C SER A 108 -12.48 9.91 -14.73
N LYS A 109 -13.47 9.59 -13.88
CA LYS A 109 -13.72 10.33 -12.63
C LYS A 109 -12.54 10.23 -11.65
N TYR A 110 -11.92 9.05 -11.55
CA TYR A 110 -10.75 8.86 -10.71
C TYR A 110 -9.52 9.55 -11.32
N ASN A 111 -9.26 9.36 -12.62
CA ASN A 111 -8.10 9.97 -13.26
C ASN A 111 -8.18 11.51 -13.30
N ALA A 112 -9.38 12.10 -13.31
CA ALA A 112 -9.56 13.55 -13.23
C ALA A 112 -9.02 14.16 -11.91
N LEU A 113 -8.85 13.35 -10.85
CA LEU A 113 -8.24 13.78 -9.60
C LEU A 113 -6.75 14.13 -9.74
N ARG A 114 -6.10 13.82 -10.87
CA ARG A 114 -4.75 14.33 -11.19
C ARG A 114 -4.65 15.85 -11.13
N SER A 115 -5.75 16.57 -11.35
CA SER A 115 -5.83 18.03 -11.15
C SER A 115 -5.56 18.46 -9.70
N ILE A 116 -5.74 17.58 -8.71
CA ILE A 116 -5.38 17.82 -7.30
C ILE A 116 -3.87 17.66 -7.13
N ALA A 117 -3.28 16.60 -7.71
CA ALA A 117 -1.84 16.36 -7.62
C ALA A 117 -0.99 17.41 -8.36
N SER A 118 -1.52 18.06 -9.39
CA SER A 118 -0.80 19.17 -10.04
C SER A 118 -0.58 20.35 -9.09
N ALA A 119 -1.48 20.57 -8.13
CA ALA A 119 -1.41 21.64 -7.13
C ALA A 119 -0.52 21.31 -5.91
N THR A 120 -0.03 20.08 -5.79
CA THR A 120 0.84 19.68 -4.67
C THR A 120 2.32 19.81 -5.01
N LYS A 121 3.16 19.87 -3.97
CA LYS A 121 4.64 19.83 -4.07
C LYS A 121 5.18 18.39 -4.17
N CYS A 122 4.43 17.47 -4.74
CA CYS A 122 4.90 16.09 -4.89
C CYS A 122 6.17 16.06 -5.78
N PRO A 123 7.10 15.11 -5.54
CA PRO A 123 8.23 14.88 -6.44
C PRO A 123 7.78 14.64 -7.90
N GLY A 124 8.69 14.82 -8.87
CA GLY A 124 8.43 14.48 -10.29
C GLY A 124 8.19 15.63 -11.26
N ASP A 125 8.24 16.89 -10.82
CA ASP A 125 8.19 18.09 -11.69
C ASP A 125 9.58 18.64 -12.06
N GLN A 126 10.65 17.97 -11.64
CA GLN A 126 11.97 18.29 -12.20
C GLN A 126 11.88 17.88 -13.67
N ALA A 127 11.75 18.87 -14.55
CA ALA A 127 11.98 18.66 -15.97
C ALA A 127 13.30 17.90 -16.05
N SER A 128 13.23 16.62 -16.41
CA SER A 128 14.37 15.98 -17.00
C SER A 128 14.64 16.82 -18.24
N SER A 129 15.58 17.76 -18.10
CA SER A 129 16.38 18.14 -19.23
C SER A 129 17.02 16.82 -19.65
N PHE A 130 16.34 16.15 -20.57
CA PHE A 130 16.85 15.00 -21.30
C PHE A 130 17.96 15.54 -22.22
N LEU A 131 19.00 16.09 -21.61
CA LEU A 131 20.29 16.36 -22.20
C LEU A 131 21.01 15.02 -22.21
N GLY A 132 20.74 14.27 -23.28
CA GLY A 132 21.76 13.61 -24.07
C GLY A 132 22.71 12.62 -23.39
N TRP A 133 22.72 11.42 -24.00
CA TRP A 133 23.81 10.44 -24.07
C TRP A 133 24.00 9.55 -22.84
N PHE A 134 23.99 8.22 -23.03
CA PHE A 134 25.20 7.39 -23.18
C PHE A 134 24.87 6.08 -23.91
N HIS A 135 25.60 5.87 -25.03
CA HIS A 135 25.96 4.68 -25.83
C HIS A 135 25.01 3.48 -25.92
#